data_AF-A0AAJ0EPF2-F1
#
_entry.id   AF-A0AAJ0EPF2-F1
#
_cell.length_a   1.000
_cell.length_b   1.000
_cell.length_c   1.000
_cell.angle_alpha   90.00
_cell.angle_beta   90.00
_cell.angle_gamma   90.00
#
_symmetry.space_group_name_H-M   'P 1'
#
loop_
_entity.id
_entity.type
_entity.pdbx_description
1 polymer ?
#
loop_
_entity_poly.entity_id
_entity_poly.type
_entity_poly.pdbx_seq_one_letter_code
_entity_poly.pdbx_strand_id
1 'polypeptide(L)'
;MPSLVETPVRQPSPEVQLISKVAPQMMDDEALSKAADILDIICRYRLRRPHETCPAQLEGRLGFLSQIYRKVKTQSPIRMCLPAFPFKSPNTKDKVLSRLPDKAEEFSLANLNGLCSAIKDIYEPGAKLTIISDGLVYNDLLGVADKEVWSYGETLRGIAAEKNLLNIDFSRLQDLVHLPNLPNKLEEITYVANATNFRRALLNTFGRSEYDPSTEISKNEDTCLTYRGYIKFLETDLRHVYPVGEDRSKTKFKTGIEYISKQMLQRGDAFARAVRENFRDHIRLSIHPSTGENKISISPLPTSSYYTTPWHCSIAFDLSGAITTGPRADFENDPKYELVYEDGRPSYFREKSELMQWKSDVVFEPMYPCGLLIRPAPGSKKLSIHDVEAQKVRALSEVNSPVVMRGFTKTKDRDLFVKKSEEFGTPLPWKFGLVLEVKDQGADTRGLNNVLSAEWMPFHFDGLFKTHKVPQADGTEKLLPNPPK
;
A
#
# COMPACT_ATOMS: atom_id res chain seq x y z
N MET A 1 0.96 31.92 19.26
CA MET A 1 -0.10 31.38 18.36
C MET A 1 0.50 30.16 17.69
N PRO A 2 -0.08 28.94 17.73
CA PRO A 2 -0.10 28.23 16.47
C PRO A 2 -0.98 29.09 15.58
N SER A 3 -0.44 29.55 14.46
CA SER A 3 -1.27 30.20 13.44
C SER A 3 -2.50 29.33 13.24
N LEU A 4 -3.68 29.97 13.16
CA LEU A 4 -4.73 29.38 12.35
C LEU A 4 -4.05 29.13 11.01
N VAL A 5 -3.69 27.89 10.75
CA VAL A 5 -3.48 27.45 9.39
C VAL A 5 -4.88 27.53 8.83
N GLU A 6 -5.25 28.72 8.34
CA GLU A 6 -6.27 28.83 7.32
C GLU A 6 -5.87 27.76 6.32
N THR A 7 -6.63 26.67 6.29
CA THR A 7 -6.55 25.74 5.18
C THR A 7 -6.85 26.64 3.98
N PRO A 8 -5.89 26.90 3.09
CA PRO A 8 -6.14 27.78 1.97
C PRO A 8 -7.39 27.22 1.29
N VAL A 9 -8.38 28.07 1.01
CA VAL A 9 -9.49 27.68 0.14
C VAL A 9 -8.84 27.04 -1.08
N ARG A 10 -9.01 25.73 -1.24
CA ARG A 10 -8.25 24.94 -2.21
C ARG A 10 -8.61 25.53 -3.56
N GLN A 11 -7.65 26.23 -4.17
CA GLN A 11 -7.90 26.84 -5.46
C GLN A 11 -8.22 25.71 -6.43
N PRO A 12 -9.28 25.85 -7.25
CA PRO A 12 -9.59 24.88 -8.29
C PRO A 12 -8.33 24.71 -9.13
N SER A 13 -8.01 23.45 -9.46
CA SER A 13 -6.78 23.17 -10.19
C SER A 13 -6.75 24.00 -11.49
N PRO A 14 -5.57 24.40 -12.00
CA PRO A 14 -5.44 25.28 -13.17
C PRO A 14 -6.26 24.81 -14.39
N GLU A 15 -6.52 23.51 -14.49
CA GLU A 15 -7.32 22.88 -15.54
C GLU A 15 -8.84 23.07 -15.35
N VAL A 16 -9.34 23.07 -14.12
CA VAL A 16 -10.74 23.46 -13.82
C VAL A 16 -10.96 24.90 -14.26
N GLN A 17 -9.96 25.77 -14.07
CA GLN A 17 -9.99 27.15 -14.56
C GLN A 17 -9.85 27.28 -16.08
N LEU A 18 -9.18 26.34 -16.74
CA LEU A 18 -9.02 26.34 -18.20
C LEU A 18 -10.27 25.79 -18.91
N ILE A 19 -10.84 24.70 -18.39
CA ILE A 19 -12.02 24.02 -18.96
C ILE A 19 -13.29 24.87 -18.77
N SER A 20 -13.47 25.49 -17.60
CA SER A 20 -14.57 26.43 -17.33
C SER A 20 -14.57 27.65 -18.27
N LYS A 21 -13.41 28.06 -18.79
CA LYS A 21 -13.28 29.16 -19.76
C LYS A 21 -13.69 28.78 -21.18
N VAL A 22 -13.63 27.50 -21.55
CA VAL A 22 -13.85 27.04 -22.94
C VAL A 22 -15.31 26.65 -23.20
N ALA A 23 -16.07 26.21 -22.19
CA ALA A 23 -17.48 25.88 -22.33
C ALA A 23 -18.29 26.10 -21.03
N PRO A 24 -18.59 27.36 -20.64
CA PRO A 24 -19.20 27.68 -19.34
C PRO A 24 -20.63 27.13 -19.14
N GLN A 25 -21.30 26.67 -20.20
CA GLN A 25 -22.71 26.28 -20.18
C GLN A 25 -22.97 24.76 -20.40
N MET A 26 -21.93 23.92 -20.48
CA MET A 26 -22.09 22.49 -20.83
C MET A 26 -21.43 21.51 -19.85
N MET A 27 -20.70 21.98 -18.83
CA MET A 27 -20.04 21.11 -17.87
C MET A 27 -20.59 21.32 -16.47
N ASP A 28 -20.77 20.20 -15.77
CA ASP A 28 -21.16 20.18 -14.36
C ASP A 28 -19.92 20.48 -13.51
N ASP A 29 -19.83 21.70 -12.99
CA ASP A 29 -18.69 22.20 -12.22
C ASP A 29 -18.45 21.38 -10.94
N GLU A 30 -19.51 20.88 -10.31
CA GLU A 30 -19.39 20.03 -9.11
C GLU A 30 -18.81 18.67 -9.47
N ALA A 31 -19.32 18.03 -10.53
CA ALA A 31 -18.79 16.77 -11.03
C ALA A 31 -17.33 16.90 -11.50
N LEU A 32 -16.96 18.02 -12.12
CA LEU A 32 -15.59 18.30 -12.54
C LEU A 32 -14.65 18.49 -11.34
N SER A 33 -15.08 19.26 -10.34
CA SER A 33 -14.33 19.45 -9.09
C SER A 33 -14.12 18.12 -8.37
N LYS A 34 -15.18 17.29 -8.25
CA LYS A 34 -15.10 15.96 -7.67
C LYS A 34 -14.15 15.05 -8.45
N ALA A 35 -14.18 15.08 -9.77
CA ALA A 35 -13.28 14.29 -10.60
C ALA A 35 -11.81 14.69 -10.41
N ALA A 36 -11.53 16.00 -10.27
CA ALA A 36 -10.20 16.50 -9.96
C ALA A 36 -9.73 16.03 -8.57
N ASP A 37 -10.60 16.06 -7.56
CA ASP A 37 -10.30 15.55 -6.21
C ASP A 37 -9.94 14.06 -6.21
N ILE A 38 -10.71 13.25 -6.95
CA ILE A 38 -10.44 11.82 -7.12
C ILE A 38 -9.08 11.60 -7.80
N LEU A 39 -8.80 12.33 -8.88
CA LEU A 39 -7.51 12.23 -9.57
C LEU A 39 -6.35 12.61 -8.66
N ASP A 40 -6.52 13.63 -7.83
CA ASP A 40 -5.51 14.06 -6.87
C ASP A 40 -5.27 13.02 -5.78
N ILE A 41 -6.30 12.30 -5.32
CA ILE A 41 -6.14 11.14 -4.43
C ILE A 41 -5.28 10.07 -5.09
N ILE A 42 -5.58 9.67 -6.34
CA ILE A 42 -4.76 8.70 -7.09
C ILE A 42 -3.32 9.22 -7.21
N CYS A 43 -3.16 10.52 -7.44
CA CYS A 43 -1.84 11.14 -7.59
C CYS A 43 -0.99 11.13 -6.31
N ARG A 44 -1.59 11.02 -5.12
CA ARG A 44 -0.84 10.89 -3.84
C ARG A 44 -0.05 9.59 -3.77
N TYR A 45 -0.51 8.55 -4.46
CA TYR A 45 0.14 7.25 -4.53
C TYR A 45 1.19 7.15 -5.63
N ARG A 46 1.47 8.26 -6.36
CA ARG A 46 2.41 8.22 -7.48
C ARG A 46 3.80 7.76 -7.05
N LEU A 47 4.43 7.02 -7.93
CA LEU A 47 5.82 6.62 -7.80
C LEU A 47 6.68 7.90 -7.73
N ARG A 48 7.36 8.13 -6.60
CA ARG A 48 8.28 9.25 -6.42
C ARG A 48 9.71 8.76 -6.56
N ARG A 49 10.53 9.46 -7.34
CA ARG A 49 11.97 9.21 -7.30
C ARG A 49 12.55 9.88 -6.06
N PRO A 50 13.50 9.26 -5.32
CA PRO A 50 14.07 9.82 -4.08
C PRO A 50 14.70 11.22 -4.20
N HIS A 51 14.98 11.69 -5.42
CA HIS A 51 15.55 13.03 -5.69
C HIS A 51 14.56 13.99 -6.39
N GLU A 52 13.31 13.58 -6.58
CA GLU A 52 12.29 14.36 -7.27
C GLU A 52 11.54 15.25 -6.27
N THR A 53 11.88 16.54 -6.26
CA THR A 53 11.31 17.55 -5.36
C THR A 53 9.90 17.98 -5.77
N CYS A 54 9.56 17.85 -7.06
CA CYS A 54 8.23 18.09 -7.60
C CYS A 54 7.85 16.94 -8.54
N PRO A 55 6.73 16.24 -8.33
CA PRO A 55 6.30 15.18 -9.24
C PRO A 55 6.11 15.74 -10.65
N ALA A 56 6.71 15.10 -11.66
CA ALA A 56 6.46 15.45 -13.05
C ALA A 56 4.95 15.50 -13.34
N GLN A 57 4.48 16.49 -14.11
CA GLN A 57 3.06 16.55 -14.49
C GLN A 57 2.68 15.33 -15.32
N LEU A 58 1.44 14.85 -15.17
CA LEU A 58 0.92 13.76 -16.00
C LEU A 58 0.60 14.35 -17.38
N GLU A 59 1.28 13.92 -18.44
CA GLU A 59 0.97 14.36 -19.82
C GLU A 59 -0.50 14.07 -20.17
N GLY A 60 -1.01 12.91 -19.74
CA GLY A 60 -2.39 12.46 -19.93
C GLY A 60 -3.39 12.96 -18.89
N ARG A 61 -3.05 13.97 -18.06
CA ARG A 61 -3.90 14.44 -16.94
C ARG A 61 -5.33 14.73 -17.37
N LEU A 62 -5.51 15.44 -18.49
CA LEU A 62 -6.83 15.78 -19.04
C LEU A 62 -7.59 14.53 -19.50
N GLY A 63 -6.90 13.53 -20.06
CA GLY A 63 -7.48 12.26 -20.46
C GLY A 63 -8.03 11.48 -19.27
N PHE A 64 -7.26 11.38 -18.18
CA PHE A 64 -7.72 10.75 -16.93
C PHE A 64 -8.86 11.53 -16.28
N LEU A 65 -8.75 12.85 -16.23
CA LEU A 65 -9.82 13.71 -15.70
C LEU A 65 -11.13 13.51 -16.48
N SER A 66 -11.06 13.44 -17.81
CA SER A 66 -12.23 13.17 -18.66
C SER A 66 -12.85 11.80 -18.36
N GLN A 67 -12.03 10.75 -18.18
CA GLN A 67 -12.51 9.42 -17.82
C GLN A 67 -13.21 9.41 -16.46
N ILE A 68 -12.60 10.01 -15.45
CA ILE A 68 -13.17 10.10 -14.08
C ILE A 68 -14.46 10.91 -14.11
N TYR A 69 -14.46 12.07 -14.77
CA TYR A 69 -15.64 12.94 -14.89
C TYR A 69 -16.85 12.20 -15.47
N ARG A 70 -16.67 11.37 -16.51
CA ARG A 70 -17.76 10.56 -17.08
C ARG A 70 -18.35 9.59 -16.04
N LYS A 71 -17.50 8.97 -15.20
CA LYS A 71 -17.96 8.07 -14.13
C LYS A 71 -18.68 8.82 -13.01
N VAL A 72 -18.16 9.99 -12.61
CA VAL A 72 -18.82 10.87 -11.63
C VAL A 72 -20.19 11.34 -12.11
N LYS A 73 -20.29 11.81 -13.37
CA LYS A 73 -21.56 12.26 -13.97
C LYS A 73 -22.62 11.14 -14.00
N THR A 74 -22.18 9.90 -14.13
CA THR A 74 -23.06 8.72 -14.19
C THR A 74 -23.20 8.02 -12.83
N GLN A 75 -22.69 8.62 -11.75
CA GLN A 75 -22.70 8.06 -10.38
C GLN A 75 -22.23 6.59 -10.35
N SER A 76 -21.23 6.28 -11.17
CA SER A 76 -20.67 4.93 -11.31
C SER A 76 -19.37 4.79 -10.53
N PRO A 77 -19.06 3.60 -9.97
CA PRO A 77 -17.80 3.37 -9.28
C PRO A 77 -16.58 3.65 -10.16
N ILE A 78 -15.53 4.23 -9.58
CA ILE A 78 -14.26 4.43 -10.26
C ILE A 78 -13.52 3.09 -10.34
N ARG A 79 -13.40 2.56 -11.56
CA ARG A 79 -12.68 1.30 -11.79
C ARG A 79 -11.24 1.58 -12.22
N MET A 80 -10.28 0.92 -11.58
CA MET A 80 -8.86 1.02 -11.87
C MET A 80 -8.30 -0.37 -12.16
N CYS A 81 -7.28 -0.45 -13.01
CA CYS A 81 -6.57 -1.71 -13.26
C CYS A 81 -5.06 -1.54 -13.11
N LEU A 82 -4.42 -2.47 -12.41
CA LEU A 82 -2.98 -2.45 -12.11
C LEU A 82 -2.35 -3.80 -12.45
N PRO A 83 -1.50 -3.89 -13.47
CA PRO A 83 -0.67 -5.07 -13.66
C PRO A 83 0.48 -5.05 -12.68
N ALA A 84 0.50 -6.08 -11.85
CA ALA A 84 1.38 -6.18 -10.70
C ALA A 84 1.24 -7.57 -10.07
N PHE A 85 2.09 -7.84 -9.08
CA PHE A 85 2.06 -9.07 -8.27
C PHE A 85 2.20 -10.34 -9.13
N PRO A 86 3.30 -10.49 -9.90
CA PRO A 86 3.56 -11.68 -10.71
C PRO A 86 3.90 -12.90 -9.85
N PHE A 87 4.98 -12.77 -9.07
CA PHE A 87 5.63 -13.77 -8.22
C PHE A 87 6.80 -13.10 -7.50
N LYS A 88 7.26 -13.65 -6.36
CA LYS A 88 8.51 -13.20 -5.69
C LYS A 88 9.72 -13.43 -6.58
N SER A 89 10.70 -12.52 -6.51
CA SER A 89 12.01 -12.67 -7.12
C SER A 89 12.58 -14.09 -6.88
N PRO A 90 13.21 -14.72 -7.89
CA PRO A 90 13.89 -16.00 -7.69
C PRO A 90 15.13 -15.88 -6.77
N ASN A 91 15.63 -14.66 -6.52
CA ASN A 91 16.74 -14.43 -5.60
C ASN A 91 16.27 -14.38 -4.14
N THR A 92 16.05 -15.55 -3.56
CA THR A 92 15.72 -15.71 -2.13
C THR A 92 16.94 -15.62 -1.20
N LYS A 93 18.14 -15.49 -1.77
CA LYS A 93 19.40 -15.41 -1.01
C LYS A 93 19.70 -13.98 -0.57
N ASP A 94 19.57 -13.03 -1.49
CA ASP A 94 19.98 -11.64 -1.26
C ASP A 94 18.80 -10.66 -1.27
N LYS A 95 17.70 -10.98 -1.97
CA LYS A 95 16.67 -9.99 -2.33
C LYS A 95 15.36 -10.12 -1.55
N VAL A 96 14.79 -11.32 -1.49
CA VAL A 96 13.49 -11.59 -0.85
C VAL A 96 13.57 -12.71 0.18
N LEU A 97 12.64 -12.72 1.15
CA LEU A 97 12.62 -13.69 2.26
C LEU A 97 12.26 -15.11 1.80
N SER A 98 11.31 -15.25 0.88
CA SER A 98 10.83 -16.55 0.38
C SER A 98 10.19 -16.42 -1.02
N ARG A 99 9.60 -17.52 -1.52
CA ARG A 99 8.83 -17.53 -2.79
C ARG A 99 7.36 -17.13 -2.62
N LEU A 100 6.86 -17.05 -1.38
CA LEU A 100 5.47 -16.67 -1.08
C LEU A 100 5.38 -15.19 -0.69
N PRO A 101 4.19 -14.56 -0.87
CA PRO A 101 3.88 -13.25 -0.30
C PRO A 101 4.23 -13.19 1.20
N ASP A 102 4.79 -12.07 1.62
CA ASP A 102 5.13 -11.78 3.01
C ASP A 102 4.50 -10.44 3.45
N LYS A 103 4.97 -9.84 4.54
CA LYS A 103 4.41 -8.59 5.06
C LYS A 103 4.44 -7.45 4.04
N ALA A 104 5.38 -7.48 3.08
CA ALA A 104 5.46 -6.45 2.05
C ALA A 104 4.21 -6.50 1.15
N GLU A 105 3.77 -7.70 0.72
CA GLU A 105 2.53 -7.85 -0.03
C GLU A 105 1.30 -7.47 0.80
N GLU A 106 1.24 -7.86 2.08
CA GLU A 106 0.14 -7.48 2.97
C GLU A 106 -0.01 -5.96 3.05
N PHE A 107 1.07 -5.23 3.36
CA PHE A 107 1.07 -3.77 3.42
C PHE A 107 0.78 -3.13 2.07
N SER A 108 1.26 -3.73 0.98
CA SER A 108 0.96 -3.22 -0.35
C SER A 108 -0.52 -3.35 -0.72
N LEU A 109 -1.15 -4.49 -0.43
CA LEU A 109 -2.58 -4.66 -0.64
C LEU A 109 -3.41 -3.71 0.24
N ALA A 110 -3.04 -3.56 1.52
CA ALA A 110 -3.69 -2.60 2.41
C ALA A 110 -3.56 -1.16 1.89
N ASN A 111 -2.39 -0.80 1.36
CA ASN A 111 -2.13 0.52 0.78
C ASN A 111 -2.99 0.81 -0.46
N LEU A 112 -3.10 -0.17 -1.37
CA LEU A 112 -3.95 -0.08 -2.54
C LEU A 112 -5.46 -0.08 -2.20
N ASN A 113 -5.86 -0.82 -1.17
CA ASN A 113 -7.23 -0.79 -0.66
C ASN A 113 -7.54 0.59 -0.04
N GLY A 114 -6.58 1.16 0.68
CA GLY A 114 -6.64 2.51 1.26
C GLY A 114 -6.82 3.60 0.21
N LEU A 115 -6.18 3.47 -0.97
CA LEU A 115 -6.42 4.37 -2.11
C LEU A 115 -7.90 4.38 -2.47
N CYS A 116 -8.52 3.21 -2.60
CA CYS A 116 -9.93 3.09 -2.96
C CYS A 116 -10.85 3.62 -1.85
N SER A 117 -10.52 3.36 -0.59
CA SER A 117 -11.25 3.90 0.57
C SER A 117 -11.21 5.43 0.60
N ALA A 118 -10.05 6.05 0.34
CA ALA A 118 -9.92 7.49 0.30
C ALA A 118 -10.78 8.13 -0.79
N ILE A 119 -10.98 7.46 -1.93
CA ILE A 119 -11.93 7.90 -2.96
C ILE A 119 -13.37 7.80 -2.42
N LYS A 120 -13.72 6.69 -1.76
CA LYS A 120 -15.05 6.47 -1.18
C LYS A 120 -15.43 7.52 -0.15
N ASP A 121 -14.47 8.02 0.62
CA ASP A 121 -14.71 9.08 1.62
C ASP A 121 -15.26 10.37 1.01
N ILE A 122 -14.99 10.64 -0.27
CA ILE A 122 -15.46 11.86 -0.96
C ILE A 122 -16.48 11.58 -2.07
N TYR A 123 -16.66 10.33 -2.47
CA TYR A 123 -17.48 9.92 -3.61
C TYR A 123 -18.19 8.60 -3.28
N GLU A 124 -19.49 8.66 -3.03
CA GLU A 124 -20.29 7.56 -2.48
C GLU A 124 -20.17 6.23 -3.25
N PRO A 125 -20.22 6.20 -4.61
CA PRO A 125 -20.02 4.96 -5.37
C PRO A 125 -18.63 4.33 -5.18
N GLY A 126 -17.67 5.10 -4.67
CA GLY A 126 -16.34 4.65 -4.32
C GLY A 126 -15.49 4.21 -5.52
N ALA A 127 -14.52 3.34 -5.24
CA ALA A 127 -13.59 2.84 -6.23
C ALA A 127 -13.28 1.36 -6.02
N LYS A 128 -12.91 0.70 -7.12
CA LYS A 128 -12.44 -0.68 -7.16
C LYS A 128 -11.14 -0.77 -7.95
N LEU A 129 -10.18 -1.52 -7.43
CA LEU A 129 -8.92 -1.79 -8.11
C LEU A 129 -8.83 -3.27 -8.47
N THR A 130 -8.70 -3.56 -9.76
CA THR A 130 -8.37 -4.91 -10.24
C THR A 130 -6.86 -5.06 -10.40
N ILE A 131 -6.26 -5.94 -9.60
CA ILE A 131 -4.87 -6.38 -9.76
C ILE A 131 -4.83 -7.46 -10.83
N ILE A 132 -4.07 -7.23 -11.89
CA ILE A 132 -3.95 -8.14 -13.03
C ILE A 132 -2.57 -8.80 -12.98
N SER A 133 -2.50 -10.05 -12.52
CA SER A 133 -1.22 -10.74 -12.40
C SER A 133 -0.62 -11.01 -13.77
N ASP A 134 0.61 -10.54 -13.96
CA ASP A 134 1.45 -10.76 -15.13
C ASP A 134 2.44 -11.93 -14.92
N GLY A 135 2.25 -12.73 -13.87
CA GLY A 135 3.15 -13.82 -13.51
C GLY A 135 3.39 -14.82 -14.63
N LEU A 136 2.32 -15.41 -15.19
CA LEU A 136 2.46 -16.36 -16.31
C LEU A 136 3.04 -15.76 -17.58
N VAL A 137 3.01 -14.43 -17.72
CA VAL A 137 3.56 -13.74 -18.90
C VAL A 137 5.09 -13.86 -18.91
N TYR A 138 5.73 -13.87 -17.74
CA TYR A 138 7.19 -13.72 -17.63
C TYR A 138 7.92 -14.85 -16.88
N ASN A 139 7.24 -15.66 -16.07
CA ASN A 139 7.90 -16.55 -15.11
C ASN A 139 8.90 -17.54 -15.75
N ASP A 140 8.58 -18.08 -16.93
CA ASP A 140 9.45 -18.97 -17.70
C ASP A 140 10.75 -18.28 -18.16
N LEU A 141 10.69 -16.98 -18.52
CA LEU A 141 11.87 -16.18 -18.84
C LEU A 141 12.77 -15.97 -17.63
N LEU A 142 12.19 -15.97 -16.42
CA LEU A 142 12.88 -15.66 -15.16
C LEU A 142 13.23 -16.91 -14.34
N GLY A 143 13.01 -18.11 -14.88
CA GLY A 143 13.31 -19.36 -14.18
C GLY A 143 12.41 -19.64 -12.97
N VAL A 144 11.19 -19.10 -12.97
CA VAL A 144 10.18 -19.29 -11.92
C VAL A 144 9.14 -20.30 -12.43
N ALA A 145 8.92 -21.38 -11.68
CA ALA A 145 8.00 -22.43 -12.07
C ALA A 145 6.54 -21.95 -12.10
N ASP A 146 5.72 -22.47 -13.02
CA ASP A 146 4.29 -22.11 -13.13
C ASP A 146 3.52 -22.38 -11.82
N LYS A 147 3.90 -23.43 -11.08
CA LYS A 147 3.36 -23.75 -9.74
C LYS A 147 3.68 -22.68 -8.70
N GLU A 148 4.85 -22.03 -8.78
CA GLU A 148 5.19 -20.93 -7.86
C GLU A 148 4.32 -19.70 -8.13
N VAL A 149 4.03 -19.40 -9.40
CA VAL A 149 3.09 -18.33 -9.77
C VAL A 149 1.70 -18.60 -9.22
N TRP A 150 1.22 -19.85 -9.31
CA TRP A 150 -0.03 -20.27 -8.71
C TRP A 150 -0.04 -20.04 -7.18
N SER A 151 0.94 -20.62 -6.48
CA SER A 151 1.03 -20.52 -5.02
C SER A 151 1.15 -19.08 -4.52
N TYR A 152 1.92 -18.24 -5.22
CA TYR A 152 2.03 -16.82 -4.91
C TYR A 152 0.67 -16.11 -5.05
N GLY A 153 -0.01 -16.33 -6.18
CA GLY A 153 -1.31 -15.72 -6.44
C GLY A 153 -2.42 -16.18 -5.48
N GLU A 154 -2.48 -17.46 -5.13
CA GLU A 154 -3.44 -17.98 -4.14
C GLU A 154 -3.16 -17.42 -2.74
N THR A 155 -1.90 -17.37 -2.33
CA THR A 155 -1.52 -16.78 -1.03
C THR A 155 -1.89 -15.30 -0.97
N LEU A 156 -1.65 -14.54 -2.05
CA LEU A 156 -2.01 -13.12 -2.13
C LEU A 156 -3.52 -12.89 -2.00
N ARG A 157 -4.34 -13.73 -2.67
CA ARG A 157 -5.81 -13.71 -2.51
C ARG A 157 -6.24 -14.08 -1.09
N GLY A 158 -5.55 -15.04 -0.47
CA GLY A 158 -5.76 -15.42 0.93
C GLY A 158 -5.54 -14.24 1.88
N ILE A 159 -4.44 -13.50 1.73
CA ILE A 159 -4.16 -12.29 2.52
C ILE A 159 -5.27 -11.24 2.35
N ALA A 160 -5.70 -10.97 1.12
CA ALA A 160 -6.76 -10.00 0.87
C ALA A 160 -8.09 -10.39 1.55
N ALA A 161 -8.43 -11.69 1.54
CA ALA A 161 -9.62 -12.21 2.20
C ALA A 161 -9.51 -12.14 3.74
N GLU A 162 -8.38 -12.58 4.31
CA GLU A 162 -8.14 -12.56 5.75
C GLU A 162 -8.18 -11.15 6.33
N LYS A 163 -7.60 -10.17 5.62
CA LYS A 163 -7.55 -8.77 6.01
C LYS A 163 -8.80 -7.97 5.61
N ASN A 164 -9.81 -8.65 5.05
CA ASN A 164 -11.08 -8.04 4.60
C ASN A 164 -10.89 -6.83 3.66
N LEU A 165 -10.00 -6.96 2.67
CA LEU A 165 -9.67 -5.91 1.71
C LEU A 165 -10.68 -5.87 0.56
N LEU A 166 -11.87 -5.33 0.86
CA LEU A 166 -13.04 -5.41 -0.02
C LEU A 166 -12.96 -4.59 -1.32
N ASN A 167 -12.00 -3.66 -1.46
CA ASN A 167 -11.91 -2.83 -2.66
C ASN A 167 -10.98 -3.40 -3.74
N ILE A 168 -10.37 -4.57 -3.48
CA ILE A 168 -9.41 -5.21 -4.39
C ILE A 168 -10.05 -6.42 -5.07
N ASP A 169 -10.01 -6.43 -6.39
CA ASP A 169 -10.36 -7.58 -7.22
C ASP A 169 -9.09 -8.13 -7.89
N PHE A 170 -9.12 -9.40 -8.31
CA PHE A 170 -7.99 -10.06 -8.95
C PHE A 170 -8.37 -10.59 -10.32
N SER A 171 -7.45 -10.44 -11.28
CA SER A 171 -7.50 -11.03 -12.60
C SER A 171 -6.17 -11.68 -12.92
N ARG A 172 -6.21 -12.78 -13.66
CA ARG A 172 -5.06 -13.58 -14.09
C ARG A 172 -5.02 -13.64 -15.60
N LEU A 173 -3.93 -14.17 -16.16
CA LEU A 173 -3.78 -14.31 -17.60
C LEU A 173 -4.94 -15.09 -18.25
N GLN A 174 -5.48 -16.12 -17.56
CA GLN A 174 -6.66 -16.88 -18.01
C GLN A 174 -7.91 -16.02 -18.22
N ASP A 175 -8.04 -14.88 -17.54
CA ASP A 175 -9.22 -14.01 -17.63
C ASP A 175 -9.07 -12.99 -18.78
N LEU A 176 -7.86 -12.89 -19.35
CA LEU A 176 -7.55 -12.03 -20.50
C LEU A 176 -7.61 -12.78 -21.83
N VAL A 177 -7.45 -14.10 -21.80
CA VAL A 177 -7.37 -14.95 -22.99
C VAL A 177 -8.39 -16.07 -22.89
N HIS A 178 -9.28 -16.17 -23.86
CA HIS A 178 -10.28 -17.22 -23.89
C HIS A 178 -9.68 -18.52 -24.45
N LEU A 179 -9.66 -19.57 -23.63
CA LEU A 179 -9.35 -20.94 -24.06
C LEU A 179 -10.62 -21.79 -23.97
N PRO A 180 -11.00 -22.51 -25.05
CA PRO A 180 -12.19 -23.35 -25.04
C PRO A 180 -12.02 -24.53 -24.08
N ASN A 181 -13.14 -25.03 -23.54
CA ASN A 181 -13.22 -26.24 -22.71
C ASN A 181 -12.46 -26.21 -21.38
N LEU A 182 -12.14 -25.02 -20.85
CA LEU A 182 -11.65 -24.87 -19.48
C LEU A 182 -12.80 -24.52 -18.52
N PRO A 183 -12.78 -25.06 -17.29
CA PRO A 183 -13.71 -24.61 -16.28
C PRO A 183 -13.39 -23.18 -15.85
N ASN A 184 -14.41 -22.41 -15.47
CA ASN A 184 -14.25 -21.01 -15.04
C ASN A 184 -13.31 -20.88 -13.82
N LYS A 185 -13.37 -21.85 -12.91
CA LYS A 185 -12.47 -21.95 -11.77
C LYS A 185 -11.47 -23.08 -12.02
N LEU A 186 -10.20 -22.70 -12.18
CA LEU A 186 -9.10 -23.66 -12.25
C LEU A 186 -8.61 -24.00 -10.85
N GLU A 187 -8.19 -25.25 -10.68
CA GLU A 187 -7.38 -25.74 -9.56
C GLU A 187 -5.90 -25.79 -9.97
N GLU A 188 -4.98 -25.96 -9.01
CA GLU A 188 -3.52 -25.92 -9.24
C GLU A 188 -3.09 -26.73 -10.46
N ILE A 189 -3.45 -28.03 -10.50
CA ILE A 189 -3.04 -28.96 -11.55
C ILE A 189 -3.51 -28.46 -12.93
N THR A 190 -4.77 -28.03 -13.02
CA THR A 190 -5.36 -27.55 -14.29
C THR A 190 -4.78 -26.21 -14.74
N TYR A 191 -4.45 -25.32 -13.80
CA TYR A 191 -3.81 -24.05 -14.08
C TYR A 191 -2.39 -24.26 -14.61
N VAL A 192 -1.59 -25.07 -13.91
CA VAL A 192 -0.20 -25.36 -14.29
C VAL A 192 -0.14 -26.09 -15.63
N ALA A 193 -1.01 -27.08 -15.86
CA ALA A 193 -1.07 -27.81 -17.13
C ALA A 193 -1.40 -26.90 -18.33
N ASN A 194 -2.08 -25.77 -18.11
CA ASN A 194 -2.48 -24.83 -19.15
C ASN A 194 -1.65 -23.55 -19.20
N ALA A 195 -0.65 -23.36 -18.32
CA ALA A 195 0.17 -22.16 -18.26
C ALA A 195 0.77 -21.77 -19.63
N THR A 196 1.35 -22.74 -20.34
CA THR A 196 1.90 -22.52 -21.69
C THR A 196 0.82 -22.23 -22.73
N ASN A 197 -0.37 -22.81 -22.61
CA ASN A 197 -1.49 -22.51 -23.51
C ASN A 197 -1.97 -21.07 -23.33
N PHE A 198 -2.03 -20.56 -22.09
CA PHE A 198 -2.36 -19.16 -21.81
C PHE A 198 -1.33 -18.20 -22.42
N ARG A 199 -0.02 -18.46 -22.22
CA ARG A 199 1.05 -17.69 -22.85
C ARG A 199 0.91 -17.67 -24.37
N ARG A 200 0.69 -18.83 -24.98
CA ARG A 200 0.52 -18.94 -26.44
C ARG A 200 -0.71 -18.19 -26.94
N ALA A 201 -1.84 -18.31 -26.25
CA ALA A 201 -3.06 -17.60 -26.61
C ALA A 201 -2.87 -16.07 -26.53
N LEU A 202 -2.18 -15.59 -25.49
CA LEU A 202 -1.83 -14.17 -25.37
C LEU A 202 -1.02 -13.69 -26.57
N LEU A 203 0.05 -14.39 -26.91
CA LEU A 203 0.94 -13.99 -28.00
C LEU A 203 0.30 -14.14 -29.38
N ASN A 204 -0.54 -15.14 -29.59
CA ASN A 204 -1.23 -15.31 -30.88
C ASN A 204 -2.33 -14.25 -31.09
N THR A 205 -3.05 -13.89 -30.02
CA THR A 205 -4.19 -12.96 -30.11
C THR A 205 -3.72 -11.50 -30.07
N PHE A 206 -2.77 -11.21 -29.18
CA PHE A 206 -2.31 -9.87 -28.90
C PHE A 206 -0.84 -9.67 -29.22
N GLY A 207 -0.15 -10.57 -29.91
CA GLY A 207 1.24 -10.35 -30.36
C GLY A 207 1.31 -9.40 -31.55
N ARG A 208 2.52 -8.91 -31.86
CA ARG A 208 2.84 -8.19 -33.10
C ARG A 208 4.07 -8.83 -33.70
N SER A 209 3.97 -9.28 -34.94
CA SER A 209 5.10 -9.88 -35.67
C SER A 209 6.22 -8.88 -35.95
N GLU A 210 5.85 -7.62 -36.11
CA GLU A 210 6.71 -6.49 -36.45
C GLU A 210 7.29 -5.77 -35.22
N TYR A 211 6.98 -6.23 -34.01
CA TYR A 211 7.50 -5.62 -32.78
C TYR A 211 9.00 -5.87 -32.66
N ASP A 212 9.80 -4.83 -32.81
CA ASP A 212 11.23 -4.84 -32.51
C ASP A 212 11.50 -4.10 -31.19
N PRO A 213 11.89 -4.81 -30.11
CA PRO A 213 12.24 -4.19 -28.85
C PRO A 213 13.31 -3.10 -28.98
N SER A 214 14.29 -3.26 -29.88
CA SER A 214 15.41 -2.31 -30.00
C SER A 214 14.94 -0.97 -30.55
N THR A 215 14.11 -1.00 -31.61
CA THR A 215 13.46 0.17 -32.17
C THR A 215 12.53 0.83 -31.16
N GLU A 216 11.71 0.06 -30.44
CA GLU A 216 10.77 0.60 -29.44
C GLU A 216 11.51 1.27 -28.27
N ILE A 217 12.59 0.66 -27.75
CA ILE A 217 13.46 1.28 -26.72
C ILE A 217 13.99 2.64 -27.19
N SER A 218 14.33 2.79 -28.47
CA SER A 218 14.87 4.05 -29.00
C SER A 218 13.82 5.14 -29.24
N LYS A 219 12.58 4.76 -29.58
CA LYS A 219 11.54 5.70 -30.04
C LYS A 219 10.49 6.02 -28.98
N ASN A 220 10.30 5.15 -27.99
CA ASN A 220 9.25 5.28 -27.00
C ASN A 220 9.86 5.42 -25.59
N GLU A 221 9.67 6.60 -24.98
CA GLU A 221 10.27 6.93 -23.68
C GLU A 221 9.81 5.97 -22.57
N ASP A 222 8.52 5.66 -22.50
CA ASP A 222 7.95 4.70 -21.54
C ASP A 222 8.59 3.32 -21.66
N THR A 223 8.85 2.86 -22.88
CA THR A 223 9.51 1.58 -23.17
C THR A 223 10.97 1.61 -22.74
N CYS A 224 11.67 2.72 -23.02
CA CYS A 224 13.05 2.93 -22.58
C CYS A 224 13.17 2.92 -21.05
N LEU A 225 12.27 3.62 -20.35
CA LEU A 225 12.21 3.64 -18.89
C LEU A 225 11.97 2.25 -18.31
N THR A 226 11.04 1.49 -18.91
CA THR A 226 10.75 0.11 -18.52
C THR A 226 11.96 -0.80 -18.73
N TYR A 227 12.62 -0.72 -19.89
CA TYR A 227 13.82 -1.48 -20.21
C TYR A 227 14.96 -1.22 -19.22
N ARG A 228 15.24 0.05 -18.91
CA ARG A 228 16.26 0.44 -17.92
C ARG A 228 15.96 -0.15 -16.54
N GLY A 229 14.68 -0.18 -16.16
CA GLY A 229 14.22 -0.86 -14.96
C GLY A 229 14.52 -2.37 -15.00
N TYR A 230 14.15 -3.05 -16.08
CA TYR A 230 14.42 -4.49 -16.26
C TYR A 230 15.89 -4.82 -16.12
N ILE A 231 16.78 -4.12 -16.83
CA ILE A 231 18.22 -4.36 -16.75
C ILE A 231 18.72 -4.29 -15.30
N LYS A 232 18.31 -3.26 -14.55
CA LYS A 232 18.73 -3.08 -13.15
C LYS A 232 18.22 -4.21 -12.24
N PHE A 233 16.96 -4.62 -12.38
CA PHE A 233 16.39 -5.63 -11.49
C PHE A 233 16.87 -7.04 -11.84
N LEU A 234 16.92 -7.39 -13.13
CA LEU A 234 17.29 -8.72 -13.60
C LEU A 234 18.74 -9.10 -13.27
N GLU A 235 19.66 -8.13 -13.19
CA GLU A 235 21.03 -8.38 -12.76
C GLU A 235 21.11 -8.99 -11.35
N THR A 236 20.19 -8.57 -10.47
CA THR A 236 20.08 -9.13 -9.11
C THR A 236 19.22 -10.38 -9.06
N ASP A 237 18.11 -10.42 -9.80
CA ASP A 237 17.16 -11.55 -9.76
C ASP A 237 17.78 -12.83 -10.32
N LEU A 238 18.47 -12.72 -11.45
CA LEU A 238 18.96 -13.87 -12.19
C LEU A 238 20.36 -14.32 -11.77
N ARG A 239 20.99 -13.63 -10.82
CA ARG A 239 22.37 -13.93 -10.39
C ARG A 239 22.55 -15.37 -9.92
N HIS A 240 21.59 -15.92 -9.17
CA HIS A 240 21.66 -17.29 -8.68
C HIS A 240 20.97 -18.30 -9.61
N VAL A 241 20.16 -17.81 -10.56
CA VAL A 241 19.57 -18.64 -11.62
C VAL A 241 20.62 -18.98 -12.67
N TYR A 242 21.43 -17.99 -13.05
CA TYR A 242 22.50 -18.09 -14.04
C TYR A 242 23.82 -17.59 -13.45
N PRO A 243 24.43 -18.32 -12.50
CA PRO A 243 25.63 -17.87 -11.80
C PRO A 243 26.79 -17.58 -12.76
N VAL A 244 27.52 -16.50 -12.49
CA VAL A 244 28.79 -16.20 -13.14
C VAL A 244 29.86 -17.09 -12.53
N GLY A 245 30.64 -17.75 -13.39
CA GLY A 245 31.65 -18.74 -12.99
C GLY A 245 32.47 -19.17 -14.19
N GLU A 246 33.10 -20.34 -14.12
CA GLU A 246 33.95 -20.88 -15.19
C GLU A 246 33.19 -20.99 -16.52
N ASP A 247 31.94 -21.46 -16.51
CA ASP A 247 31.13 -21.66 -17.71
C ASP A 247 30.44 -20.37 -18.23
N ARG A 248 30.37 -19.32 -17.40
CA ARG A 248 29.64 -18.08 -17.73
C ARG A 248 30.39 -16.85 -17.25
N SER A 249 30.95 -16.12 -18.20
CA SER A 249 31.57 -14.82 -17.93
C SER A 249 30.54 -13.75 -17.60
N LYS A 250 30.99 -12.67 -16.94
CA LYS A 250 30.18 -11.47 -16.65
C LYS A 250 29.56 -10.88 -17.92
N THR A 251 30.30 -10.86 -19.03
CA THR A 251 29.80 -10.37 -20.31
C THR A 251 28.67 -11.24 -20.86
N LYS A 252 28.84 -12.57 -20.86
CA LYS A 252 27.77 -13.50 -21.29
C LYS A 252 26.51 -13.35 -20.44
N PHE A 253 26.66 -13.14 -19.13
CA PHE A 253 25.54 -12.89 -18.23
C PHE A 253 24.79 -11.59 -18.58
N LYS A 254 25.51 -10.48 -18.80
CA LYS A 254 24.91 -9.21 -19.20
C LYS A 254 24.18 -9.30 -20.54
N THR A 255 24.77 -9.95 -21.54
CA THR A 255 24.10 -10.18 -22.83
C THR A 255 22.83 -11.04 -22.69
N GLY A 256 22.86 -12.05 -21.80
CA GLY A 256 21.67 -12.84 -21.46
C GLY A 256 20.56 -12.01 -20.83
N ILE A 257 20.90 -11.09 -19.91
CA ILE A 257 19.94 -10.15 -19.30
C ILE A 257 19.32 -9.23 -20.34
N GLU A 258 20.12 -8.67 -21.25
CA GLU A 258 19.62 -7.83 -22.35
C GLU A 258 18.65 -8.61 -23.25
N TYR A 259 18.98 -9.85 -23.58
CA TYR A 259 18.10 -10.73 -24.36
C TYR A 259 16.78 -10.99 -23.64
N ILE A 260 16.81 -11.40 -22.37
CA ILE A 260 15.61 -11.65 -21.55
C ILE A 260 14.77 -10.37 -21.44
N SER A 261 15.40 -9.21 -21.21
CA SER A 261 14.71 -7.93 -21.11
C SER A 261 13.95 -7.57 -22.39
N LYS A 262 14.54 -7.82 -23.56
CA LYS A 262 13.88 -7.61 -24.85
C LYS A 262 12.71 -8.57 -25.07
N GLN A 263 12.85 -9.83 -24.67
CA GLN A 263 11.74 -10.80 -24.68
C GLN A 263 10.60 -10.37 -23.74
N MET A 264 10.92 -9.86 -22.56
CA MET A 264 9.94 -9.31 -21.63
C MET A 264 9.20 -8.11 -22.22
N LEU A 265 9.87 -7.19 -22.91
CA LEU A 265 9.20 -6.06 -23.58
C LEU A 265 8.21 -6.55 -24.65
N GLN A 266 8.59 -7.53 -25.46
CA GLN A 266 7.72 -8.09 -26.49
C GLN A 266 6.46 -8.74 -25.87
N ARG A 267 6.62 -9.55 -24.82
CA ARG A 267 5.48 -10.14 -24.11
C ARG A 267 4.65 -9.10 -23.37
N GLY A 268 5.30 -8.08 -22.82
CA GLY A 268 4.68 -6.98 -22.10
C GLY A 268 3.84 -6.08 -23.00
N ASP A 269 4.24 -5.88 -24.26
CA ASP A 269 3.41 -5.19 -25.27
C ASP A 269 2.12 -5.96 -25.57
N ALA A 270 2.22 -7.28 -25.77
CA ALA A 270 1.05 -8.13 -26.00
C ALA A 270 0.11 -8.13 -24.79
N PHE A 271 0.68 -8.25 -23.59
CA PHE A 271 -0.08 -8.18 -22.36
C PHE A 271 -0.73 -6.81 -22.14
N ALA A 272 -0.02 -5.70 -22.40
CA ALA A 272 -0.59 -4.36 -22.29
C ALA A 272 -1.78 -4.16 -23.24
N ARG A 273 -1.72 -4.73 -24.45
CA ARG A 273 -2.84 -4.73 -25.39
C ARG A 273 -4.03 -5.55 -24.88
N ALA A 274 -3.78 -6.77 -24.39
CA ALA A 274 -4.81 -7.60 -23.79
C ALA A 274 -5.52 -6.89 -22.64
N VAL A 275 -4.76 -6.20 -21.78
CA VAL A 275 -5.36 -5.44 -20.69
C VAL A 275 -6.14 -4.22 -21.20
N ARG A 276 -5.62 -3.45 -22.16
CA ARG A 276 -6.38 -2.34 -22.75
C ARG A 276 -7.70 -2.80 -23.33
N GLU A 277 -7.73 -3.97 -23.98
CA GLU A 277 -8.94 -4.51 -24.59
C GLU A 277 -9.96 -5.00 -23.57
N ASN A 278 -9.53 -5.72 -22.53
CA ASN A 278 -10.42 -6.29 -21.51
C ASN A 278 -10.84 -5.28 -20.42
N PHE A 279 -10.07 -4.21 -20.23
CA PHE A 279 -10.27 -3.21 -19.17
C PHE A 279 -10.39 -1.79 -19.72
N ARG A 280 -11.03 -1.60 -20.90
CA ARG A 280 -11.17 -0.31 -21.61
C ARG A 280 -11.74 0.82 -20.75
N ASP A 281 -12.66 0.49 -19.84
CA ASP A 281 -13.33 1.42 -18.94
C ASP A 281 -12.58 1.70 -17.63
N HIS A 282 -11.40 1.12 -17.44
CA HIS A 282 -10.62 1.26 -16.21
C HIS A 282 -9.53 2.33 -16.38
N ILE A 283 -9.32 3.10 -15.32
CA ILE A 283 -8.15 3.97 -15.21
C ILE A 283 -6.92 3.08 -15.09
N ARG A 284 -5.99 3.25 -16.03
CA ARG A 284 -4.80 2.42 -16.14
C ARG A 284 -3.73 2.86 -15.14
N LEU A 285 -3.45 2.03 -14.14
CA LEU A 285 -2.33 2.20 -13.22
C LEU A 285 -1.12 1.37 -13.68
N SER A 286 0.07 1.72 -13.18
CA SER A 286 1.34 1.06 -13.51
C SER A 286 2.31 1.09 -12.33
N ILE A 287 3.14 0.05 -12.19
CA ILE A 287 4.27 0.02 -11.24
C ILE A 287 5.58 0.54 -11.87
N HIS A 288 5.62 0.68 -13.20
CA HIS A 288 6.78 1.21 -13.92
C HIS A 288 6.69 2.74 -14.05
N PRO A 289 7.83 3.45 -14.01
CA PRO A 289 7.90 4.86 -14.41
C PRO A 289 7.28 5.09 -15.80
N SER A 290 6.64 6.24 -15.98
CA SER A 290 5.98 6.62 -17.22
C SER A 290 5.92 8.14 -17.35
N THR A 291 5.82 8.64 -18.60
CA THR A 291 5.50 10.04 -18.90
C THR A 291 4.09 10.42 -18.42
N GLY A 292 3.23 9.43 -18.17
CA GLY A 292 1.88 9.65 -17.67
C GLY A 292 0.87 9.95 -18.77
N GLU A 293 1.18 9.68 -20.04
CA GLU A 293 0.26 9.86 -21.17
C GLU A 293 -0.92 8.88 -21.09
N ASN A 294 -0.64 7.59 -20.93
CA ASN A 294 -1.62 6.51 -21.05
C ASN A 294 -1.81 5.67 -19.78
N LYS A 295 -0.94 5.85 -18.78
CA LYS A 295 -1.00 5.13 -17.49
C LYS A 295 -0.49 6.01 -16.35
N ILE A 296 -1.02 5.82 -15.13
CA ILE A 296 -0.56 6.53 -13.94
C ILE A 296 0.39 5.61 -13.16
N SER A 297 1.66 6.00 -13.06
CA SER A 297 2.66 5.29 -12.28
C SER A 297 2.44 5.50 -10.78
N ILE A 298 2.21 4.42 -10.04
CA ILE A 298 2.01 4.42 -8.58
C ILE A 298 3.05 3.55 -7.88
N SER A 299 3.27 3.81 -6.59
CA SER A 299 4.00 2.92 -5.68
C SER A 299 3.01 2.03 -4.93
N PRO A 300 3.00 0.70 -5.17
CA PRO A 300 2.18 -0.22 -4.40
C PRO A 300 2.52 -0.22 -2.92
N LEU A 301 3.79 0.00 -2.56
CA LEU A 301 4.25 0.08 -1.18
C LEU A 301 4.23 1.53 -0.66
N PRO A 302 3.87 1.75 0.62
CA PRO A 302 3.94 3.05 1.28
C PRO A 302 5.38 3.38 1.70
N THR A 303 6.28 3.51 0.72
CA THR A 303 7.72 3.71 0.95
C THR A 303 8.27 4.83 0.06
N SER A 304 9.32 5.49 0.54
CA SER A 304 10.11 6.46 -0.22
C SER A 304 11.40 5.88 -0.81
N SER A 305 11.65 4.57 -0.60
CA SER A 305 12.83 3.89 -1.13
C SER A 305 12.72 3.63 -2.65
N TYR A 306 13.81 3.16 -3.26
CA TYR A 306 13.81 2.67 -4.64
C TYR A 306 13.10 1.31 -4.84
N TYR A 307 12.77 0.60 -3.75
CA TYR A 307 12.19 -0.73 -3.73
C TYR A 307 10.68 -0.68 -3.51
N THR A 308 9.96 -0.24 -4.52
CA THR A 308 8.52 0.08 -4.42
C THR A 308 7.59 -1.09 -4.73
N THR A 309 8.13 -2.22 -5.19
CA THR A 309 7.35 -3.43 -5.52
C THR A 309 7.63 -4.56 -4.54
N PRO A 310 6.62 -5.11 -3.86
CA PRO A 310 6.81 -6.03 -2.73
C PRO A 310 7.43 -7.37 -3.13
N TRP A 311 7.27 -7.79 -4.37
CA TRP A 311 7.88 -9.03 -4.87
C TRP A 311 9.38 -8.93 -5.17
N HIS A 312 9.98 -7.73 -5.05
CA HIS A 312 11.41 -7.48 -5.30
C HIS A 312 12.17 -7.02 -4.05
N CYS A 313 11.56 -7.05 -2.87
CA CYS A 313 12.19 -6.59 -1.63
C CYS A 313 11.61 -7.27 -0.40
N SER A 314 12.18 -6.93 0.75
CA SER A 314 11.64 -7.12 2.08
C SER A 314 11.20 -5.77 2.65
N ILE A 315 10.28 -5.79 3.60
CA ILE A 315 9.83 -4.60 4.34
C ILE A 315 10.43 -4.61 5.75
N ALA A 316 10.78 -3.43 6.25
CA ALA A 316 11.23 -3.23 7.62
C ALA A 316 10.50 -2.08 8.31
N PHE A 317 10.29 -2.21 9.61
CA PHE A 317 9.66 -1.20 10.46
C PHE A 317 10.64 -0.69 11.50
N ASP A 318 10.79 0.63 11.58
CA ASP A 318 11.52 1.25 12.68
C ASP A 318 10.67 1.29 13.96
N LEU A 319 11.27 1.71 15.07
CA LEU A 319 10.56 1.80 16.35
C LEU A 319 9.40 2.82 16.31
N SER A 320 9.50 3.86 15.47
CA SER A 320 8.45 4.86 15.26
C SER A 320 7.28 4.36 14.40
N GLY A 321 7.42 3.19 13.78
CA GLY A 321 6.47 2.63 12.82
C GLY A 321 6.71 3.09 11.37
N ALA A 322 7.76 3.88 11.11
CA ALA A 322 8.12 4.25 9.75
C ALA A 322 8.60 3.02 8.96
N ILE A 323 8.22 3.01 7.69
CA ILE A 323 8.42 1.89 6.79
C ILE A 323 9.64 2.16 5.90
N THR A 324 10.55 1.20 5.84
CA THR A 324 11.59 1.16 4.81
C THR A 324 11.56 -0.18 4.09
N THR A 325 12.07 -0.21 2.87
CA THR A 325 12.02 -1.38 2.00
C THR A 325 13.36 -1.53 1.29
N GLY A 326 13.80 -2.78 1.12
CA GLY A 326 15.13 -3.09 0.62
C GLY A 326 15.35 -4.58 0.39
N PRO A 327 16.47 -4.99 -0.22
CA PRO A 327 16.88 -6.38 -0.30
C PRO A 327 17.00 -6.98 1.10
N ARG A 328 16.64 -8.26 1.28
CA ARG A 328 16.77 -8.93 2.60
C ARG A 328 18.18 -8.82 3.17
N ALA A 329 19.21 -8.93 2.32
CA ALA A 329 20.60 -8.95 2.76
C ALA A 329 21.00 -7.62 3.42
N ASP A 330 20.43 -6.50 2.99
CA ASP A 330 20.73 -5.19 3.57
C ASP A 330 20.24 -5.13 5.03
N PHE A 331 19.06 -5.69 5.32
CA PHE A 331 18.54 -5.76 6.69
C PHE A 331 19.21 -6.83 7.54
N GLU A 332 19.60 -7.96 6.96
CA GLU A 332 20.32 -9.03 7.68
C GLU A 332 21.72 -8.59 8.11
N ASN A 333 22.37 -7.74 7.32
CA ASN A 333 23.69 -7.20 7.62
C ASN A 333 23.66 -5.95 8.50
N ASP A 334 22.48 -5.36 8.74
CA ASP A 334 22.33 -4.20 9.61
C ASP A 334 21.99 -4.66 11.05
N PRO A 335 22.87 -4.45 12.04
CA PRO A 335 22.62 -4.89 13.42
C PRO A 335 21.40 -4.23 14.05
N LYS A 336 20.91 -3.11 13.50
CA LYS A 336 19.68 -2.41 13.92
C LYS A 336 18.45 -3.31 13.80
N TYR A 337 18.39 -4.17 12.79
CA TYR A 337 17.19 -4.94 12.48
C TYR A 337 17.27 -6.40 12.97
N GLU A 338 16.11 -6.97 13.26
CA GLU A 338 15.89 -8.40 13.46
C GLU A 338 14.79 -8.92 12.55
N LEU A 339 14.91 -10.17 12.13
CA LEU A 339 13.91 -10.86 11.31
C LEU A 339 12.78 -11.39 12.19
N VAL A 340 11.55 -10.99 11.87
CA VAL A 340 10.33 -11.44 12.54
C VAL A 340 9.71 -12.60 11.76
N TYR A 341 9.28 -13.62 12.52
CA TYR A 341 8.57 -14.78 11.99
C TYR A 341 7.08 -14.69 12.33
N GLU A 342 6.23 -14.98 11.36
CA GLU A 342 4.79 -15.16 11.52
C GLU A 342 4.44 -16.57 11.04
N ASP A 343 3.71 -17.34 11.86
CA ASP A 343 3.34 -18.74 11.58
C ASP A 343 4.52 -19.63 11.17
N GLY A 344 5.67 -19.42 11.81
CA GLY A 344 6.92 -20.15 11.54
C GLY A 344 7.60 -19.78 10.23
N ARG A 345 7.18 -18.71 9.55
CA ARG A 345 7.75 -18.23 8.29
C ARG A 345 8.36 -16.84 8.45
N PRO A 346 9.50 -16.54 7.79
CA PRO A 346 10.06 -15.19 7.81
C PRO A 346 9.08 -14.20 7.14
N SER A 347 8.74 -13.11 7.81
CA SER A 347 7.69 -12.19 7.36
C SER A 347 8.20 -10.77 7.08
N TYR A 348 8.97 -10.17 8.00
CA TYR A 348 9.51 -8.82 7.85
C TYR A 348 10.67 -8.56 8.82
N PHE A 349 11.33 -7.41 8.68
CA PHE A 349 12.34 -6.94 9.63
C PHE A 349 11.77 -5.86 10.55
N ARG A 350 12.26 -5.79 11.79
CA ARG A 350 11.95 -4.67 12.69
C ARG A 350 13.18 -4.18 13.42
N GLU A 351 13.19 -2.92 13.78
CA GLU A 351 14.21 -2.36 14.65
C GLU A 351 14.21 -3.06 16.02
N LYS A 352 15.39 -3.52 16.46
CA LYS A 352 15.57 -4.11 17.78
C LYS A 352 15.38 -3.05 18.85
N SER A 353 14.58 -3.37 19.87
CA SER A 353 14.35 -2.48 21.00
C SER A 353 13.95 -3.26 22.24
N GLU A 354 14.47 -2.85 23.40
CA GLU A 354 14.07 -3.37 24.72
C GLU A 354 12.58 -3.12 25.01
N LEU A 355 11.97 -2.12 24.33
CA LEU A 355 10.54 -1.85 24.45
C LEU A 355 9.68 -2.97 23.85
N MET A 356 10.22 -3.73 22.89
CA MET A 356 9.55 -4.85 22.23
C MET A 356 9.95 -6.22 22.81
N GLN A 357 10.65 -6.24 23.95
CA GLN A 357 11.04 -7.48 24.63
C GLN A 357 10.28 -7.57 25.96
N TRP A 358 9.17 -8.31 26.01
CA TRP A 358 8.40 -8.47 27.25
C TRP A 358 8.77 -9.77 27.97
N LYS A 359 8.54 -9.80 29.28
CA LYS A 359 8.66 -11.03 30.09
C LYS A 359 7.61 -12.07 29.71
N SER A 360 6.44 -11.58 29.28
CA SER A 360 5.32 -12.38 28.82
C SER A 360 5.38 -12.58 27.31
N ASP A 361 4.90 -13.73 26.85
CA ASP A 361 4.88 -14.09 25.43
C ASP A 361 3.80 -13.31 24.67
N VAL A 362 4.23 -12.26 23.98
CA VAL A 362 3.39 -11.33 23.20
C VAL A 362 3.95 -11.14 21.80
N VAL A 363 3.06 -10.82 20.86
CA VAL A 363 3.38 -10.50 19.47
C VAL A 363 3.16 -9.00 19.26
N PHE A 364 4.07 -8.39 18.50
CA PHE A 364 4.04 -7.00 18.08
C PHE A 364 3.80 -6.95 16.57
N GLU A 365 2.62 -6.52 16.16
CA GLU A 365 2.20 -6.50 14.76
C GLU A 365 2.07 -5.06 14.27
N PRO A 366 2.83 -4.65 13.24
CA PRO A 366 2.68 -3.33 12.66
C PRO A 366 1.29 -3.19 12.02
N MET A 367 0.66 -2.04 12.22
CA MET A 367 -0.65 -1.73 11.66
C MET A 367 -0.52 -0.81 10.45
N TYR A 368 -1.40 -0.98 9.47
CA TYR A 368 -1.57 -0.04 8.36
C TYR A 368 -2.79 0.86 8.62
N PRO A 369 -2.72 2.19 8.38
CA PRO A 369 -1.58 2.93 7.83
C PRO A 369 -0.48 3.25 8.86
N CYS A 370 -0.77 3.18 10.16
CA CYS A 370 0.20 3.41 11.23
C CYS A 370 -0.22 2.68 12.52
N GLY A 371 0.71 2.63 13.48
CA GLY A 371 0.48 2.06 14.80
C GLY A 371 1.05 0.66 14.98
N LEU A 372 0.85 0.14 16.19
CA LEU A 372 1.37 -1.14 16.63
C LEU A 372 0.30 -1.89 17.44
N LEU A 373 -0.01 -3.11 17.04
CA LEU A 373 -0.86 -4.02 17.79
C LEU A 373 0.00 -4.91 18.68
N ILE A 374 -0.27 -4.90 19.97
CA ILE A 374 0.34 -5.80 20.95
C ILE A 374 -0.73 -6.78 21.43
N ARG A 375 -0.47 -8.07 21.28
CA ARG A 375 -1.41 -9.12 21.71
C ARG A 375 -0.68 -10.33 22.28
N PRO A 376 -1.33 -11.16 23.13
CA PRO A 376 -0.77 -12.44 23.56
C PRO A 376 -0.41 -13.32 22.35
N ALA A 377 0.72 -14.02 22.44
CA ALA A 377 1.14 -14.93 21.39
C ALA A 377 0.18 -16.13 21.24
N PRO A 378 0.04 -16.71 20.03
CA PRO A 378 -0.76 -17.91 19.83
C PRO A 378 -0.33 -19.04 20.77
N GLY A 379 -1.28 -19.67 21.46
CA GLY A 379 -1.00 -20.75 22.42
C GLY A 379 -0.52 -20.28 23.81
N SER A 380 -0.30 -18.98 24.01
CA SER A 380 0.01 -18.42 25.33
C SER A 380 -1.14 -18.65 26.32
N LYS A 381 -0.80 -18.80 27.61
CA LYS A 381 -1.79 -18.79 28.70
C LYS A 381 -2.59 -17.48 28.62
N LYS A 382 -3.82 -17.45 29.16
CA LYS A 382 -4.68 -16.24 29.17
C LYS A 382 -3.98 -15.08 29.89
N LEU A 383 -3.15 -14.32 29.17
CA LEU A 383 -2.55 -13.09 29.66
C LEU A 383 -3.67 -12.11 30.01
N SER A 384 -3.44 -11.33 31.04
CA SER A 384 -4.39 -10.40 31.64
C SER A 384 -3.82 -8.98 31.62
N ILE A 385 -4.63 -8.02 32.05
CA ILE A 385 -4.19 -6.64 32.23
C ILE A 385 -2.93 -6.52 33.11
N HIS A 386 -2.68 -7.45 34.04
CA HIS A 386 -1.48 -7.45 34.87
C HIS A 386 -0.19 -7.67 34.08
N ASP A 387 -0.26 -8.45 33.01
CA ASP A 387 0.88 -8.83 32.16
C ASP A 387 1.30 -7.71 31.19
N VAL A 388 0.53 -6.62 31.14
CA VAL A 388 0.87 -5.42 30.37
C VAL A 388 2.02 -4.68 31.05
N GLU A 389 3.15 -4.57 30.35
CA GLU A 389 4.31 -3.77 30.78
C GLU A 389 4.09 -2.28 30.47
N ALA A 390 3.34 -1.62 31.36
CA ALA A 390 2.82 -0.25 31.20
C ALA A 390 3.87 0.79 30.77
N GLN A 391 5.06 0.77 31.38
CA GLN A 391 6.13 1.72 31.06
C GLN A 391 6.67 1.54 29.63
N LYS A 392 6.75 0.30 29.13
CA LYS A 392 7.16 0.03 27.75
C LYS A 392 6.10 0.48 26.75
N VAL A 393 4.83 0.19 27.05
CA VAL A 393 3.70 0.64 26.21
C VAL A 393 3.64 2.16 26.15
N ARG A 394 3.84 2.86 27.28
CA ARG A 394 3.92 4.32 27.32
C ARG A 394 5.02 4.85 26.42
N ALA A 395 6.24 4.36 26.58
CA ALA A 395 7.38 4.78 25.76
C ALA A 395 7.16 4.50 24.26
N LEU A 396 6.56 3.35 23.91
CA LEU A 396 6.16 3.06 22.53
C LEU A 396 5.14 4.05 22.00
N SER A 397 4.14 4.44 22.82
CA SER A 397 3.08 5.36 22.42
C SER A 397 3.57 6.77 22.13
N GLU A 398 4.73 7.16 22.66
CA GLU A 398 5.38 8.45 22.37
C GLU A 398 6.05 8.49 21.00
N VAL A 399 6.39 7.34 20.41
CA VAL A 399 7.10 7.25 19.12
C VAL A 399 6.30 6.57 18.02
N ASN A 400 5.36 5.68 18.35
CA ASN A 400 4.56 4.90 17.41
C ASN A 400 3.12 4.87 17.88
N SER A 401 2.25 5.61 17.18
CA SER A 401 0.86 5.80 17.56
C SER A 401 -0.11 5.43 16.42
N PRO A 402 -1.23 4.76 16.72
CA PRO A 402 -1.65 4.28 18.04
C PRO A 402 -0.97 2.96 18.45
N VAL A 403 -0.75 2.75 19.75
CA VAL A 403 -0.46 1.42 20.31
C VAL A 403 -1.76 0.79 20.78
N VAL A 404 -2.14 -0.33 20.17
CA VAL A 404 -3.36 -1.06 20.48
C VAL A 404 -3.00 -2.32 21.26
N MET A 405 -3.52 -2.47 22.48
CA MET A 405 -3.39 -3.71 23.25
C MET A 405 -4.66 -4.54 23.11
N ARG A 406 -4.57 -5.75 22.53
CA ARG A 406 -5.75 -6.58 22.22
C ARG A 406 -5.57 -8.01 22.72
N GLY A 407 -6.67 -8.60 23.20
CA GLY A 407 -6.72 -10.00 23.62
C GLY A 407 -6.31 -10.26 25.08
N PHE A 408 -5.97 -9.23 25.84
CA PHE A 408 -5.73 -9.34 27.29
C PHE A 408 -7.04 -9.50 28.07
N THR A 409 -7.05 -10.38 29.06
CA THR A 409 -8.20 -10.63 29.95
C THR A 409 -8.24 -9.65 31.14
N LYS A 410 -9.37 -9.62 31.88
CA LYS A 410 -9.61 -8.74 33.05
C LYS A 410 -9.53 -7.24 32.75
N THR A 411 -9.62 -6.84 31.48
CA THR A 411 -9.61 -5.44 31.04
C THR A 411 -10.91 -4.68 31.33
N LYS A 412 -11.97 -5.39 31.73
CA LYS A 412 -13.27 -4.81 32.11
C LYS A 412 -13.41 -4.59 33.62
N ASP A 413 -12.44 -5.02 34.41
CA ASP A 413 -12.43 -4.78 35.85
C ASP A 413 -11.95 -3.34 36.11
N ARG A 414 -12.84 -2.52 36.67
CA ARG A 414 -12.63 -1.09 36.85
C ARG A 414 -11.46 -0.79 37.79
N ASP A 415 -11.36 -1.52 38.90
CA ASP A 415 -10.33 -1.26 39.90
C ASP A 415 -8.96 -1.69 39.39
N LEU A 416 -8.89 -2.81 38.66
CA LEU A 416 -7.68 -3.21 37.96
C LEU A 416 -7.28 -2.23 36.86
N PHE A 417 -8.24 -1.68 36.12
CA PHE A 417 -7.98 -0.68 35.09
C PHE A 417 -7.39 0.60 35.68
N VAL A 418 -7.98 1.11 36.76
CA VAL A 418 -7.46 2.28 37.49
C VAL A 418 -6.06 1.99 38.02
N LYS A 419 -5.87 0.88 38.72
CA LYS A 419 -4.55 0.51 39.25
C LYS A 419 -3.49 0.38 38.15
N LYS A 420 -3.85 -0.24 37.02
CA LYS A 420 -2.92 -0.35 35.88
C LYS A 420 -2.59 1.03 35.30
N SER A 421 -3.52 1.98 35.26
CA SER A 421 -3.26 3.33 34.76
C SER A 421 -2.17 4.06 35.57
N GLU A 422 -2.08 3.82 36.88
CA GLU A 422 -1.03 4.36 37.74
C GLU A 422 0.36 3.81 37.38
N GLU A 423 0.43 2.60 36.82
CA GLU A 423 1.67 2.03 36.30
C GLU A 423 2.11 2.65 34.97
N PHE A 424 1.21 3.29 34.22
CA PHE A 424 1.58 4.06 33.03
C PHE A 424 2.15 5.44 33.43
N GLY A 425 1.62 6.03 34.49
CA GLY A 425 2.05 7.32 35.00
C GLY A 425 1.00 7.88 35.96
N THR A 426 1.09 9.16 36.30
CA THR A 426 0.10 9.81 37.16
C THR A 426 -1.18 10.10 36.38
N PRO A 427 -2.30 9.39 36.64
CA PRO A 427 -3.55 9.66 35.94
C PRO A 427 -4.10 11.03 36.36
N LEU A 428 -4.62 11.79 35.40
CA LEU A 428 -5.14 13.13 35.67
C LEU A 428 -6.65 13.05 35.95
N PRO A 429 -7.11 13.34 37.19
CA PRO A 429 -8.52 13.22 37.52
C PRO A 429 -9.38 14.30 36.87
N TRP A 430 -10.61 13.90 36.54
CA TRP A 430 -11.74 14.78 36.28
C TRP A 430 -12.56 14.99 37.55
N LYS A 431 -13.55 15.88 37.50
CA LYS A 431 -14.50 16.10 38.62
C LYS A 431 -15.24 14.83 39.05
N PHE A 432 -15.46 13.90 38.11
CA PHE A 432 -16.12 12.61 38.34
C PHE A 432 -15.14 11.47 38.68
N GLY A 433 -13.84 11.77 38.87
CA GLY A 433 -12.80 10.79 39.16
C GLY A 433 -11.90 10.46 37.96
N LEU A 434 -11.27 9.28 38.00
CA LEU A 434 -10.26 8.87 37.01
C LEU A 434 -10.85 8.21 35.75
N VAL A 435 -12.04 7.64 35.83
CA VAL A 435 -12.64 6.86 34.74
C VAL A 435 -13.85 7.60 34.20
N LEU A 436 -13.78 8.01 32.93
CA LEU A 436 -14.93 8.47 32.17
C LEU A 436 -15.63 7.26 31.55
N GLU A 437 -16.87 6.98 31.96
CA GLU A 437 -17.68 5.92 31.35
C GLU A 437 -18.39 6.46 30.11
N VAL A 438 -17.92 6.07 28.93
CA VAL A 438 -18.59 6.36 27.66
C VAL A 438 -19.45 5.17 27.27
N LYS A 439 -20.77 5.35 27.34
CA LYS A 439 -21.77 4.35 26.97
C LYS A 439 -22.73 4.99 25.97
N ASP A 440 -22.84 4.39 24.78
CA ASP A 440 -23.84 4.78 23.80
C ASP A 440 -25.24 4.45 24.35
N GLN A 441 -26.08 5.48 24.54
CA GLN A 441 -27.46 5.33 24.99
C GLN A 441 -28.47 5.41 23.83
N GLY A 442 -28.01 5.38 22.58
CA GLY A 442 -28.86 5.45 21.40
C GLY A 442 -29.58 6.80 21.30
N ALA A 443 -30.90 6.77 21.10
CA ALA A 443 -31.72 7.97 20.87
C ALA A 443 -32.03 8.80 22.13
N ASP A 444 -31.76 8.29 23.34
CA ASP A 444 -32.07 8.98 24.60
C ASP A 444 -30.87 9.87 25.02
N THR A 445 -30.61 10.92 24.25
CA THR A 445 -29.42 11.76 24.43
C THR A 445 -29.53 12.73 25.61
N ARG A 446 -30.72 12.98 26.18
CA ARG A 446 -31.00 13.83 27.38
C ARG A 446 -30.11 15.08 27.57
N GLY A 447 -29.64 15.73 26.50
CA GLY A 447 -28.72 16.87 26.58
C GLY A 447 -27.29 16.53 27.02
N LEU A 448 -26.88 15.26 26.92
CA LEU A 448 -25.51 14.79 27.06
C LEU A 448 -24.62 15.46 26.00
N ASN A 449 -23.39 15.84 26.38
CA ASN A 449 -22.45 16.44 25.44
C ASN A 449 -22.09 15.44 24.33
N ASN A 450 -21.47 15.94 23.25
CA ASN A 450 -21.02 15.13 22.12
C ASN A 450 -20.10 13.94 22.49
N VAL A 451 -19.50 13.91 23.68
CA VAL A 451 -18.69 12.81 24.22
C VAL A 451 -19.52 11.60 24.63
N LEU A 452 -20.84 11.78 24.82
CA LEU A 452 -21.79 10.76 25.28
C LEU A 452 -22.98 10.59 24.31
N SER A 453 -22.83 11.09 23.08
CA SER A 453 -23.82 11.00 22.00
C SER A 453 -23.20 10.32 20.78
N ALA A 454 -24.02 9.84 19.83
CA ALA A 454 -23.56 9.27 18.57
C ALA A 454 -23.21 10.33 17.49
N GLU A 455 -23.17 11.61 17.84
CA GLU A 455 -22.85 12.68 16.91
C GLU A 455 -21.37 12.66 16.48
N TRP A 456 -21.11 13.02 15.23
CA TRP A 456 -19.75 13.12 14.70
C TRP A 456 -18.97 14.21 15.44
N MET A 457 -17.85 13.85 16.04
CA MET A 457 -16.93 14.81 16.64
C MET A 457 -15.86 15.23 15.63
N PRO A 458 -15.69 16.54 15.37
CA PRO A 458 -14.56 17.04 14.60
C PRO A 458 -13.23 16.62 15.25
N PHE A 459 -12.16 16.52 14.44
CA PHE A 459 -10.83 16.27 14.97
C PHE A 459 -10.45 17.32 16.02
N HIS A 460 -10.04 16.83 17.19
CA HIS A 460 -9.62 17.62 18.34
C HIS A 460 -8.59 16.81 19.14
N PHE A 461 -8.07 17.40 20.21
CA PHE A 461 -7.25 16.69 21.20
C PHE A 461 -7.77 16.99 22.60
N ASP A 462 -7.62 16.02 23.51
CA ASP A 462 -8.06 16.16 24.89
C ASP A 462 -7.27 17.24 25.64
N GLY A 463 -7.97 18.03 26.45
CA GLY A 463 -7.38 19.13 27.21
C GLY A 463 -7.20 20.44 26.43
N LEU A 464 -7.80 20.58 25.24
CA LEU A 464 -7.85 21.84 24.47
C LEU A 464 -8.28 23.06 25.31
N PHE A 465 -9.21 22.85 26.25
CA PHE A 465 -9.75 23.88 27.15
C PHE A 465 -8.84 24.17 28.35
N LYS A 466 -7.76 23.41 28.56
CA LYS A 466 -6.72 23.77 29.52
C LYS A 466 -5.82 24.79 28.86
N THR A 467 -5.84 26.02 29.34
CA THR A 467 -5.12 27.13 28.71
C THR A 467 -4.31 27.91 29.73
N HIS A 468 -3.24 28.55 29.27
CA HIS A 468 -2.51 29.55 30.02
C HIS A 468 -2.47 30.85 29.24
N LYS A 469 -2.33 31.97 29.95
CA LYS A 469 -2.20 33.28 29.33
C LYS A 469 -0.74 33.57 29.04
N VAL A 470 -0.44 33.97 27.80
CA VAL A 470 0.89 34.37 27.36
C VAL A 470 0.85 35.84 26.95
N PRO A 471 1.62 36.73 27.61
CA PRO A 471 1.69 38.13 27.23
C PRO A 471 2.33 38.27 25.83
N GLN A 472 1.80 39.19 25.04
CA GLN A 472 2.29 39.55 23.70
C GLN A 472 3.09 40.85 23.73
N ALA A 473 3.87 41.08 22.68
CA ALA A 473 4.72 42.27 22.54
C ALA A 473 3.92 43.59 22.49
N ASP A 474 2.64 43.54 22.14
CA ASP A 474 1.71 44.68 22.12
C ASP A 474 1.01 44.93 23.47
N GLY A 475 1.36 44.17 24.51
CA GLY A 475 0.76 44.27 25.85
C GLY A 475 -0.56 43.50 26.02
N THR A 476 -1.05 42.81 24.97
CA THR A 476 -2.24 41.94 25.08
C THR A 476 -1.89 40.56 25.63
N GLU A 477 -2.87 39.84 26.17
CA GLU A 477 -2.71 38.46 26.63
C GLU A 477 -3.35 37.48 25.64
N LYS A 478 -2.61 36.46 25.21
CA LYS A 478 -3.15 35.37 24.41
C LYS A 478 -3.34 34.10 25.23
N LEU A 479 -4.55 33.54 25.19
CA LEU A 479 -4.82 32.19 25.68
C LEU A 479 -4.22 31.16 24.71
N LEU A 480 -3.29 30.36 25.21
CA LEU A 480 -2.71 29.23 24.49
C LEU A 480 -3.08 27.92 25.18
N PRO A 481 -3.37 26.84 24.43
CA PRO A 481 -3.51 25.51 24.99
C PRO A 481 -2.31 25.14 25.85
N ASN A 482 -2.58 24.56 27.01
CA ASN A 482 -1.63 23.99 27.95
C ASN A 482 -2.07 22.55 28.26
N PRO A 483 -2.01 21.66 27.27
CA PRO A 483 -2.34 20.26 27.51
C PRO A 483 -1.38 19.68 28.56
N PRO A 484 -1.84 18.74 29.40
CA PRO A 484 -0.96 17.99 30.29
C PRO A 484 0.15 17.33 29.46
N LYS A 485 1.41 17.52 29.86
CA LYS A 485 2.57 16.88 29.23
C LYS A 485 2.83 15.51 29.85
#